data_AF-R5EI85-F1
#
_entry.id   AF-R5EI85-F1
#
_cell.length_a   1.000
_cell.length_b   1.000
_cell.length_c   1.000
_cell.angle_alpha   90.00
_cell.angle_beta   90.00
_cell.angle_gamma   90.00
#
_symmetry.space_group_name_H-M   'P 1'
#
loop_
_entity.id
_entity.type
_entity.pdbx_description
1 polymer ?
#
loop_
_entity_poly.entity_id
_entity_poly.type
_entity_poly.pdbx_seq_one_letter_code
_entity_poly.pdbx_strand_id
1 'polypeptide(L)'
;MAYKRVINTTHRKMGMEYRAIDIAKYIVDKCMQQRRPITNLQLQKILYYVQINFIRLLDYPAFGENIEAWQYGPVVPDVYYEYADCGGTEIYRMYEGIDRLFQKVNEQKIVDKVIMLCLRLSPWELVERTHKDNTPWSKVYRTGFRNVIPYEYLYEYAKG
;
A
#
# COMPACT_ATOMS: atom_id res chain seq x y z
N MET A 1 15.53 33.24 -12.49
CA MET A 1 14.63 32.73 -11.44
C MET A 1 14.67 31.20 -11.41
N ALA A 2 15.74 30.68 -10.79
CA ALA A 2 16.22 29.30 -10.92
C ALA A 2 15.64 28.31 -9.87
N TYR A 3 14.52 28.66 -9.22
CA TYR A 3 14.01 27.89 -8.08
C TYR A 3 13.17 26.66 -8.46
N LYS A 4 12.59 26.62 -9.66
CA LYS A 4 11.73 25.50 -10.11
C LYS A 4 12.47 24.34 -10.77
N ARG A 5 13.76 24.48 -11.10
CA ARG A 5 14.57 23.40 -11.72
C ARG A 5 15.36 22.55 -10.73
N VAL A 6 15.58 23.05 -9.51
CA VAL A 6 16.41 22.37 -8.49
C VAL A 6 15.64 21.28 -7.73
N ILE A 7 14.32 21.35 -7.66
CA ILE A 7 13.49 20.32 -7.00
C ILE A 7 13.32 19.02 -7.81
N ASN A 8 13.57 19.04 -9.13
CA ASN A 8 13.40 17.84 -9.97
C ASN A 8 14.66 16.95 -10.05
N THR A 9 15.79 17.39 -9.48
CA THR A 9 17.06 16.64 -9.56
C THR A 9 17.43 15.93 -8.25
N THR A 10 16.77 16.24 -7.13
CA THR A 10 17.12 15.70 -5.80
C THR A 10 16.24 14.50 -5.38
N HIS A 11 15.08 14.28 -6.01
CA HIS A 11 14.21 13.14 -5.70
C HIS A 11 14.61 11.81 -6.36
N ARG A 12 15.59 11.81 -7.27
CA ARG A 12 16.14 10.57 -7.86
C ARG A 12 17.11 9.80 -6.93
N LYS A 13 17.27 10.23 -5.67
CA LYS A 13 18.22 9.65 -4.70
C LYS A 13 17.59 9.06 -3.43
N MET A 14 16.27 8.89 -3.36
CA MET A 14 15.65 7.93 -2.44
C MET A 14 14.95 6.87 -3.30
N GLY A 15 15.39 5.62 -3.22
CA GLY A 15 15.01 4.52 -4.11
C GLY A 15 13.53 4.17 -4.04
N MET A 16 12.68 4.93 -4.73
CA MET A 16 11.31 4.55 -5.04
C MET A 16 11.36 3.62 -6.25
N GLU A 17 11.43 2.30 -6.00
CA GLU A 17 11.70 1.31 -7.05
C GLU A 17 10.43 0.81 -7.77
N TYR A 18 9.25 0.89 -7.15
CA TYR A 18 8.02 0.29 -7.70
C TYR A 18 6.87 1.29 -7.80
N ARG A 19 5.96 1.05 -8.76
CA ARG A 19 4.65 1.70 -8.80
C ARG A 19 3.68 0.95 -7.90
N ALA A 20 2.82 1.66 -7.19
CA ALA A 20 1.81 1.06 -6.32
C ALA A 20 0.91 0.07 -7.08
N ILE A 21 0.59 0.39 -8.34
CA ILE A 21 -0.22 -0.46 -9.21
C ILE A 21 0.44 -1.80 -9.55
N ASP A 22 1.76 -1.85 -9.67
CA ASP A 22 2.46 -3.10 -9.99
C ASP A 22 2.48 -4.02 -8.75
N ILE A 23 2.73 -3.44 -7.57
CA ILE A 23 2.62 -4.17 -6.30
C ILE A 23 1.17 -4.66 -6.09
N ALA A 24 0.16 -3.85 -6.45
CA ALA A 24 -1.24 -4.23 -6.36
C ALA A 24 -1.55 -5.45 -7.25
N LYS A 25 -1.07 -5.45 -8.49
CA LYS A 25 -1.20 -6.58 -9.41
C LYS A 25 -0.52 -7.83 -8.87
N TYR A 26 0.68 -7.70 -8.30
CA TYR A 26 1.39 -8.80 -7.65
C TYR A 26 0.57 -9.40 -6.48
N ILE A 27 0.01 -8.55 -5.62
CA ILE A 27 -0.83 -8.99 -4.49
C ILE A 27 -2.06 -9.75 -5.00
N VAL A 28 -2.80 -9.18 -5.96
CA VAL A 28 -4.00 -9.80 -6.52
C VAL A 28 -3.66 -11.14 -7.15
N ASP A 29 -2.59 -11.21 -7.95
CA ASP A 29 -2.17 -12.44 -8.61
C ASP A 29 -1.77 -13.52 -7.59
N LYS A 30 -0.98 -13.16 -6.56
CA LYS A 30 -0.64 -14.10 -5.46
C LYS A 30 -1.85 -14.63 -4.73
N CYS A 31 -2.83 -13.78 -4.42
CA CYS A 31 -4.07 -14.18 -3.78
C CYS A 31 -4.90 -15.13 -4.67
N MET A 32 -4.97 -14.85 -5.98
CA MET A 32 -5.62 -15.72 -6.96
C MET A 32 -4.94 -17.08 -7.08
N GLN A 33 -3.61 -17.13 -7.17
CA GLN A 33 -2.84 -18.38 -7.20
C GLN A 33 -3.09 -19.24 -5.95
N GLN A 34 -3.30 -18.61 -4.79
CA GLN A 34 -3.63 -19.29 -3.54
C GLN A 34 -5.12 -19.67 -3.40
N ARG A 35 -5.96 -19.37 -4.40
CA ARG A 35 -7.43 -19.54 -4.36
C ARG A 35 -8.09 -18.79 -3.20
N ARG A 36 -7.54 -17.61 -2.87
CA ARG A 36 -8.03 -16.73 -1.80
C ARG A 36 -8.13 -15.30 -2.34
N PRO A 37 -9.02 -15.06 -3.32
CA PRO A 37 -9.17 -13.74 -3.91
C PRO A 37 -9.55 -12.72 -2.82
N ILE A 38 -9.23 -11.46 -3.08
CA ILE A 38 -9.44 -10.37 -2.12
C ILE A 38 -10.30 -9.27 -2.72
N THR A 39 -11.01 -8.54 -1.87
CA THR A 39 -11.73 -7.33 -2.25
C THR A 39 -10.78 -6.15 -2.45
N ASN A 40 -11.25 -5.08 -3.13
CA ASN A 40 -10.50 -3.82 -3.23
C ASN A 40 -10.19 -3.25 -1.82
N LEU A 41 -11.13 -3.36 -0.87
CA LEU A 41 -10.90 -2.92 0.51
C LEU A 41 -9.68 -3.62 1.14
N GLN A 42 -9.60 -4.95 1.02
CA GLN A 42 -8.47 -5.73 1.52
C GLN A 42 -7.18 -5.37 0.80
N LEU A 43 -7.21 -5.21 -0.54
CA LEU A 43 -6.05 -4.81 -1.34
C LEU A 43 -5.44 -3.49 -0.83
N GLN A 44 -6.29 -2.50 -0.55
CA GLN A 44 -5.85 -1.21 0.01
C GLN A 44 -5.16 -1.37 1.37
N LYS A 45 -5.70 -2.22 2.26
CA LYS A 45 -5.06 -2.47 3.57
C LYS A 45 -3.74 -3.23 3.42
N ILE A 46 -3.67 -4.19 2.51
CA ILE A 46 -2.44 -4.94 2.24
C ILE A 46 -1.35 -3.99 1.70
N LEU A 47 -1.68 -3.13 0.73
CA LEU A 47 -0.73 -2.13 0.20
C LEU A 47 -0.19 -1.19 1.28
N TYR A 48 -1.07 -0.70 2.15
CA TYR A 48 -0.66 0.09 3.29
C TYR A 48 0.33 -0.66 4.19
N TYR A 49 0.06 -1.94 4.52
CA TYR A 49 0.98 -2.73 5.32
C TYR A 49 2.28 -3.08 4.59
N VAL A 50 2.27 -3.23 3.27
CA VAL A 50 3.49 -3.37 2.46
C VAL A 50 4.35 -2.12 2.62
N GLN A 51 3.78 -0.93 2.46
CA GLN A 51 4.48 0.34 2.64
C GLN A 51 5.11 0.45 4.04
N ILE A 52 4.33 0.16 5.10
CA ILE A 52 4.84 0.21 6.48
C ILE A 52 5.99 -0.79 6.69
N ASN A 53 5.88 -2.02 6.19
CA ASN A 53 6.92 -3.04 6.40
C ASN A 53 8.19 -2.78 5.57
N PHE A 54 8.07 -2.15 4.39
CA PHE A 54 9.24 -1.68 3.64
C PHE A 54 9.99 -0.60 4.42
N ILE A 55 9.29 0.42 4.91
CA ILE A 55 9.92 1.48 5.72
C ILE A 55 10.53 0.90 7.00
N ARG A 56 9.82 -0.01 7.68
CA ARG A 56 10.29 -0.64 8.91
C ARG A 56 11.57 -1.46 8.71
N LEU A 57 11.59 -2.31 7.69
CA LEU A 57 12.63 -3.33 7.53
C LEU A 57 13.76 -2.93 6.59
N LEU A 58 13.50 -2.04 5.64
CA LEU A 58 14.43 -1.65 4.59
C LEU A 58 14.80 -0.15 4.62
N ASP A 59 14.10 0.65 5.43
CA ASP A 59 14.35 2.09 5.60
C ASP A 59 14.03 2.96 4.37
N TYR A 60 13.26 2.43 3.41
CA TYR A 60 12.74 3.18 2.28
C TYR A 60 11.30 2.74 1.93
N PRO A 61 10.51 3.59 1.26
CA PRO A 61 9.14 3.26 0.86
C PRO A 61 9.09 2.19 -0.24
N ALA A 62 8.04 1.36 -0.25
CA ALA A 62 7.80 0.41 -1.35
C ALA A 62 7.46 1.12 -2.66
N PHE A 63 6.69 2.20 -2.56
CA PHE A 63 6.23 3.00 -3.69
C PHE A 63 6.10 4.49 -3.29
N GLY A 64 6.00 5.37 -4.29
CA GLY A 64 6.03 6.83 -4.11
C GLY A 64 4.67 7.52 -4.10
N GLU A 65 3.62 6.82 -4.51
CA GLU A 65 2.26 7.33 -4.61
C GLU A 65 1.64 7.64 -3.24
N ASN A 66 0.77 8.65 -3.19
CA ASN A 66 0.12 9.07 -1.95
C ASN A 66 -0.78 7.98 -1.39
N ILE A 67 -0.76 7.88 -0.06
CA ILE A 67 -1.77 7.16 0.71
C ILE A 67 -2.67 8.21 1.37
N GLU A 68 -3.98 8.10 1.19
CA GLU A 68 -4.98 9.00 1.76
C GLU A 68 -5.76 8.32 2.89
N ALA A 69 -6.16 9.10 3.90
CA ALA A 69 -6.99 8.64 4.99
C ALA A 69 -8.47 8.69 4.59
N TRP A 70 -9.03 7.57 4.11
CA TRP A 70 -10.45 7.45 3.74
C TRP A 70 -11.27 6.85 4.88
N GLN A 71 -12.61 6.89 4.76
CA GLN A 71 -13.54 6.40 5.79
C GLN A 71 -13.23 4.98 6.30
N TYR A 72 -12.81 4.07 5.41
CA TYR A 72 -12.49 2.67 5.76
C TYR A 72 -10.98 2.40 5.82
N GLY A 73 -10.19 3.41 6.19
CA GLY A 73 -8.75 3.29 6.41
C GLY A 73 -7.91 3.90 5.27
N PRO A 74 -6.59 3.66 5.27
CA PRO A 74 -5.65 4.20 4.29
C PRO A 74 -5.89 3.63 2.89
N VAL A 75 -5.83 4.47 1.85
CA VAL A 75 -6.12 4.12 0.45
C VAL A 75 -5.08 4.75 -0.46
N VAL A 76 -4.56 3.99 -1.43
CA VAL A 76 -3.83 4.52 -2.59
C VAL A 76 -4.86 4.81 -3.69
N PRO A 77 -5.19 6.08 -4.00
CA PRO A 77 -6.32 6.41 -4.86
C PRO A 77 -6.24 5.79 -6.25
N ASP A 78 -5.07 5.85 -6.89
CA ASP A 78 -4.86 5.32 -8.25
C ASP A 78 -5.14 3.81 -8.32
N VAL A 79 -4.74 3.07 -7.28
CA VAL A 79 -5.06 1.64 -7.18
C VAL A 79 -6.54 1.43 -6.88
N TYR A 80 -7.14 2.25 -6.02
CA TYR A 80 -8.57 2.10 -5.70
C TYR A 80 -9.41 2.23 -6.96
N TYR A 81 -9.14 3.24 -7.79
CA TYR A 81 -9.88 3.49 -9.02
C TYR A 81 -9.67 2.41 -10.09
N GLU A 82 -8.48 1.80 -10.18
CA GLU A 82 -8.22 0.66 -11.09
C GLU A 82 -9.14 -0.56 -10.81
N TYR A 83 -9.49 -0.77 -9.55
CA TYR A 83 -10.31 -1.91 -9.09
C TYR A 83 -11.69 -1.47 -8.59
N ALA A 84 -12.13 -0.26 -8.92
CA ALA A 84 -13.40 0.29 -8.43
C ALA A 84 -14.63 -0.40 -9.06
N ASP A 85 -14.49 -0.93 -10.27
CA ASP A 85 -15.50 -1.72 -10.97
C ASP A 85 -15.86 -3.03 -10.24
N CYS A 86 -14.93 -3.58 -9.45
CA CYS A 86 -15.21 -4.72 -8.58
C CYS A 86 -16.03 -4.34 -7.34
N GLY A 87 -16.12 -3.06 -7.00
CA GLY A 87 -16.87 -2.59 -5.82
C GLY A 87 -16.46 -3.33 -4.54
N GLY A 88 -17.45 -3.94 -3.88
CA GLY A 88 -17.26 -4.73 -2.66
C GLY A 88 -17.00 -6.23 -2.88
N THR A 89 -16.95 -6.70 -4.13
CA THR A 89 -16.72 -8.12 -4.43
C THR A 89 -15.24 -8.44 -4.58
N GLU A 90 -14.94 -9.74 -4.60
CA GLU A 90 -13.60 -10.25 -4.78
C GLU A 90 -13.06 -9.97 -6.19
N ILE A 91 -11.77 -9.65 -6.28
CA ILE A 91 -11.08 -9.35 -7.53
C ILE A 91 -10.61 -10.66 -8.17
N TYR A 92 -11.24 -11.02 -9.29
CA TYR A 92 -10.89 -12.19 -10.10
C TYR A 92 -10.08 -11.78 -11.33
N ARG A 93 -8.86 -11.27 -11.13
CA ARG A 93 -7.93 -10.88 -12.22
C ARG A 93 -6.59 -11.59 -12.05
N MET A 94 -5.98 -12.01 -13.16
CA MET A 94 -4.63 -12.59 -13.19
C MET A 94 -3.74 -11.74 -14.09
N TYR A 95 -2.44 -11.70 -13.79
CA TYR A 95 -1.50 -10.82 -14.49
C TYR A 95 -0.25 -11.59 -14.91
N GLU A 96 0.05 -11.59 -16.21
CA GLU A 96 1.23 -12.26 -16.74
C GLU A 96 2.53 -11.51 -16.40
N GLY A 97 3.58 -12.26 -16.05
CA GLY A 97 4.92 -11.74 -15.80
C GLY A 97 5.11 -10.94 -14.50
N ILE A 98 4.05 -10.77 -13.70
CA ILE A 98 4.12 -10.00 -12.45
C ILE A 98 4.88 -10.75 -11.35
N ASP A 99 5.04 -12.06 -11.47
CA ASP A 99 5.79 -12.92 -10.55
C ASP A 99 7.26 -12.51 -10.39
N ARG A 100 7.80 -11.77 -11.37
CA ARG A 100 9.17 -11.25 -11.41
C ARG A 100 9.29 -9.78 -11.02
N LEU A 101 8.24 -9.19 -10.46
CA LEU A 101 8.22 -7.77 -10.07
C LEU A 101 9.40 -7.41 -9.16
N PHE A 102 9.57 -8.16 -8.07
CA PHE A 102 10.63 -7.91 -7.09
C PHE A 102 11.92 -8.57 -7.53
N GLN A 103 12.95 -7.76 -7.79
CA GLN A 103 14.28 -8.27 -8.14
C GLN A 103 15.07 -8.71 -6.91
N LYS A 104 14.81 -8.09 -5.75
CA LYS A 104 15.47 -8.43 -4.49
C LYS A 104 14.61 -9.41 -3.68
N VAL A 105 15.20 -10.56 -3.34
CA VAL A 105 14.52 -11.66 -2.63
C VAL A 105 13.98 -11.21 -1.26
N ASN A 106 14.66 -10.30 -0.57
CA ASN A 106 14.21 -9.75 0.71
C ASN A 106 12.92 -8.93 0.57
N GLU A 107 12.81 -8.07 -0.44
CA GLU A 107 11.61 -7.27 -0.73
C GLU A 107 10.41 -8.17 -1.03
N GLN A 108 10.61 -9.18 -1.90
CA GLN A 108 9.57 -10.15 -2.21
C GLN A 108 9.06 -10.88 -0.96
N LYS A 109 9.98 -11.37 -0.12
CA LYS A 109 9.64 -12.05 1.14
C LYS A 109 8.83 -11.17 2.09
N ILE A 110 9.10 -9.87 2.12
CA ILE A 110 8.33 -8.92 2.93
C ILE A 110 6.89 -8.85 2.42
N VAL A 111 6.69 -8.65 1.11
CA VAL A 111 5.35 -8.57 0.51
C VAL A 111 4.58 -9.87 0.72
N ASP A 112 5.20 -11.02 0.43
CA ASP A 112 4.57 -12.34 0.62
C ASP A 112 4.17 -12.57 2.08
N LYS A 113 5.01 -12.15 3.04
CA LYS A 113 4.69 -12.26 4.47
C LYS A 113 3.53 -11.35 4.86
N VAL A 114 3.49 -10.11 4.35
CA VAL A 114 2.38 -9.17 4.59
C VAL A 114 1.07 -9.74 4.04
N ILE A 115 1.07 -10.24 2.80
CA ILE A 115 -0.10 -10.89 2.19
C ILE A 115 -0.59 -12.03 3.08
N MET A 116 0.29 -12.97 3.43
CA MET A 116 -0.06 -14.13 4.26
C MET A 116 -0.67 -13.73 5.61
N LEU A 117 -0.11 -12.71 6.28
CA LEU A 117 -0.63 -12.24 7.56
C LEU A 117 -1.98 -11.54 7.42
N CYS A 118 -2.15 -10.70 6.40
CA CYS A 118 -3.41 -9.99 6.17
C CYS A 118 -4.54 -10.94 5.75
N LEU A 119 -4.25 -11.97 4.96
CA LEU A 119 -5.24 -12.96 4.57
C LEU A 119 -5.79 -13.77 5.75
N ARG A 120 -5.13 -13.78 6.92
CA ARG A 120 -5.66 -14.44 8.13
C ARG A 120 -6.72 -13.61 8.86
N LEU A 121 -6.96 -12.39 8.40
CA LEU A 121 -7.85 -11.42 9.01
C LEU A 121 -9.06 -11.20 8.10
N SER A 122 -10.21 -10.99 8.71
CA SER A 122 -11.39 -10.48 8.01
C SER A 122 -11.14 -9.06 7.48
N PRO A 123 -11.90 -8.61 6.46
CA PRO A 123 -11.82 -7.23 5.98
C PRO A 123 -12.00 -6.19 7.10
N TRP A 124 -12.91 -6.43 8.04
CA TRP A 124 -13.20 -5.50 9.14
C TRP A 124 -12.11 -5.47 10.21
N GLU A 125 -11.46 -6.60 10.50
CA GLU A 125 -10.27 -6.60 11.37
C GLU A 125 -9.12 -5.80 10.76
N LEU A 126 -8.94 -5.82 9.43
CA LEU A 126 -7.95 -4.98 8.77
C LEU A 126 -8.31 -3.49 8.92
N VAL A 127 -9.58 -3.12 8.76
CA VAL A 127 -10.06 -1.74 8.97
C VAL A 127 -9.80 -1.32 10.42
N GLU A 128 -10.26 -2.10 11.39
CA GLU A 128 -10.11 -1.82 12.83
C GLU A 128 -8.64 -1.60 13.20
N ARG A 129 -7.73 -2.47 12.71
CA ARG A 129 -6.29 -2.32 12.96
C ARG A 129 -5.72 -1.04 12.38
N THR A 130 -6.19 -0.58 11.23
CA THR A 130 -5.77 0.71 10.66
C THR A 130 -6.41 1.90 11.36
N HIS A 131 -7.49 1.69 12.12
CA HIS A 131 -8.21 2.75 12.83
C HIS A 131 -7.73 2.97 14.27
N LYS A 132 -6.88 2.07 14.79
CA LYS A 132 -6.32 2.19 16.14
C LYS A 132 -5.70 3.56 16.41
N ASP A 133 -5.72 3.96 17.67
CA ASP A 133 -5.09 5.19 18.13
C ASP A 133 -3.61 5.24 17.73
N ASN A 134 -3.14 6.45 17.40
CA ASN A 134 -1.77 6.75 17.00
C ASN A 134 -1.30 6.12 15.68
N THR A 135 -2.19 5.46 14.92
CA THR A 135 -1.89 5.08 13.54
C THR A 135 -1.80 6.32 12.63
N PRO A 136 -1.07 6.24 11.49
CA PRO A 136 -1.01 7.31 10.50
C PRO A 136 -2.39 7.74 10.01
N TRP A 137 -3.30 6.78 9.86
CA TRP A 137 -4.68 7.05 9.50
C TRP A 137 -5.43 7.83 10.59
N SER A 138 -5.36 7.41 11.86
CA SER A 138 -6.13 8.08 12.92
C SER A 138 -5.63 9.50 13.22
N LYS A 139 -4.33 9.78 12.99
CA LYS A 139 -3.77 11.13 13.05
C LYS A 139 -4.36 12.09 12.01
N VAL A 140 -4.71 11.59 10.83
CA VAL A 140 -5.02 12.41 9.64
C VAL A 140 -6.51 12.42 9.28
N TYR A 141 -7.21 11.33 9.56
CA TYR A 141 -8.59 11.13 9.14
C TYR A 141 -9.52 12.21 9.70
N ARG A 142 -10.38 12.75 8.83
CA ARG A 142 -11.48 13.65 9.17
C ARG A 142 -12.70 13.24 8.34
N THR A 143 -13.84 13.10 9.00
CA THR A 143 -15.09 12.68 8.35
C THR A 143 -15.40 13.57 7.14
N GLY A 144 -15.63 12.95 5.98
CA GLY A 144 -15.93 13.64 4.72
C GLY A 144 -14.70 14.11 3.92
N PHE A 145 -13.48 13.95 4.44
CA PHE A 145 -12.24 14.34 3.76
C PHE A 145 -11.36 13.14 3.42
N ARG A 146 -10.58 13.26 2.35
CA ARG A 146 -9.61 12.26 1.87
C ARG A 146 -8.21 12.85 1.92
N ASN A 147 -7.76 13.17 3.14
CA ASN A 147 -6.49 13.85 3.33
C ASN A 147 -5.31 12.90 3.07
N VAL A 148 -4.29 13.38 2.38
CA VAL A 148 -3.02 12.65 2.22
C VAL A 148 -2.40 12.42 3.60
N ILE A 149 -1.98 11.18 3.87
CA ILE A 149 -1.21 10.81 5.04
C ILE A 149 0.25 11.21 4.78
N PRO A 150 0.83 12.16 5.55
CA PRO A 150 2.21 12.56 5.37
C PRO A 150 3.19 11.40 5.56
N TYR A 151 4.28 11.41 4.79
CA TYR A 151 5.31 10.38 4.88
C TYR A 151 5.91 10.30 6.30
N GLU A 152 6.09 11.44 6.99
CA GLU A 152 6.60 11.43 8.36
C GLU A 152 5.75 10.56 9.30
N TYR A 153 4.42 10.55 9.14
CA TYR A 153 3.55 9.74 10.00
C TYR A 153 3.68 8.25 9.68
N LEU A 154 3.83 7.90 8.40
CA LEU A 154 4.12 6.51 7.99
C LEU A 154 5.46 6.05 8.55
N TYR A 155 6.48 6.92 8.48
CA TYR A 155 7.83 6.62 8.95
C TYR A 155 7.89 6.46 10.48
N GLU A 156 7.34 7.42 11.23
CA GLU A 156 7.23 7.34 12.70
C GLU A 156 6.53 6.06 13.14
N TYR A 157 5.39 5.72 12.54
CA TYR A 157 4.63 4.51 12.87
C TYR A 157 5.40 3.22 12.50
N ALA A 158 6.15 3.25 11.41
CA ALA A 158 6.97 2.11 11.01
C ALA A 158 8.18 1.90 11.95
N LYS A 159 8.72 2.96 12.54
CA LYS A 159 9.91 2.91 13.42
C LYS A 159 9.61 2.80 14.92
N GLY A 160 8.40 3.17 15.34
CA GLY A 160 7.86 2.85 16.68
C GLY A 160 7.46 1.38 16.79
#